data_AF-A0A919HUE9-F1
#
_entry.id   AF-A0A919HUE9-F1
#
_cell.length_a   1.000
_cell.length_b   1.000
_cell.length_c   1.000
_cell.angle_alpha   90.00
_cell.angle_beta   90.00
_cell.angle_gamma   90.00
#
_symmetry.space_group_name_H-M   'P 1'
#
loop_
_entity.id
_entity.type
_entity.pdbx_description
1 polymer ?
#
loop_
_entity_poly.entity_id
_entity_poly.type
_entity_poly.pdbx_seq_one_letter_code
_entity_poly.pdbx_strand_id
1 'polypeptide(L)'
;MKKPVVVILLIVILLAALGGGWWWYQSSRQQPLTLYGNVDIRTVNMSFRVGGRLASLTVDEGDSIRAGQTLGELDRAPYENALLQAQANVSTARAQYDLMMAGYRAEEIAQPRRR
;
A
#
# COMPACT_ATOMS: atom_id res chain seq x y z
N MET A 1 -45.77 49.98 -57.85
CA MET A 1 -44.81 50.44 -56.82
C MET A 1 -44.55 49.43 -55.69
N LYS A 2 -44.79 48.10 -55.88
CA LYS A 2 -44.65 47.08 -54.82
C LYS A 2 -43.36 46.23 -54.90
N LYS A 3 -42.62 46.33 -56.00
CA LYS A 3 -41.34 45.63 -56.24
C LYS A 3 -40.24 45.93 -55.20
N PRO A 4 -40.03 47.18 -54.71
CA PRO A 4 -38.98 47.42 -53.72
C PRO A 4 -39.34 46.87 -52.34
N VAL A 5 -40.63 46.82 -51.98
CA VAL A 5 -41.10 46.28 -50.69
C VAL A 5 -40.84 44.78 -50.58
N VAL A 6 -41.04 44.03 -51.68
CA VAL A 6 -40.74 42.59 -51.73
C VAL A 6 -39.24 42.32 -51.58
N VAL A 7 -38.40 43.17 -52.18
CA VAL A 7 -36.94 43.05 -52.06
C VAL A 7 -36.48 43.33 -50.63
N ILE A 8 -37.03 44.34 -49.97
CA ILE A 8 -36.72 44.64 -48.57
C ILE A 8 -37.14 43.49 -47.65
N LEU A 9 -38.33 42.91 -47.86
CA LEU A 9 -38.81 41.76 -47.09
C LEU A 9 -37.91 40.52 -47.27
N LEU A 10 -37.45 40.26 -48.49
CA LEU A 10 -36.52 39.16 -48.77
C LEU A 10 -35.17 39.37 -48.07
N ILE A 11 -34.65 40.61 -48.06
CA ILE A 11 -33.39 40.94 -47.38
C ILE A 11 -33.53 40.73 -45.86
N VAL A 12 -34.64 41.15 -45.26
CA VAL A 12 -34.89 40.98 -43.83
C VAL A 12 -34.98 39.49 -43.45
N ILE A 13 -35.65 38.68 -44.26
CA ILE A 13 -35.74 37.23 -44.04
C ILE A 13 -34.36 36.57 -44.17
N LEU A 14 -33.57 36.98 -45.17
CA LEU A 14 -32.22 36.45 -45.37
C LEU A 14 -31.31 36.79 -44.18
N LEU A 15 -31.38 38.03 -43.68
CA LEU A 15 -30.62 38.46 -42.49
C LEU A 15 -31.07 37.72 -41.23
N ALA A 16 -32.37 37.47 -41.05
CA ALA A 16 -32.88 36.70 -39.92
C ALA A 16 -32.42 35.23 -39.97
N ALA A 17 -32.41 34.61 -41.15
CA ALA A 17 -31.95 33.24 -41.34
C ALA A 17 -30.44 33.10 -41.07
N LEU A 18 -29.64 34.06 -41.57
CA LEU A 18 -28.19 34.11 -41.35
C LEU A 18 -27.87 34.36 -39.87
N GLY A 19 -28.56 35.31 -39.22
CA GLY A 19 -28.40 35.61 -37.80
C GLY A 19 -28.81 34.45 -36.90
N GLY A 20 -29.96 33.81 -37.19
CA GLY A 20 -30.46 32.66 -36.45
C GLY A 20 -29.56 31.43 -36.61
N GLY A 21 -29.06 31.17 -37.82
CA GLY A 21 -28.11 30.08 -38.09
C GLY A 21 -26.76 30.29 -37.40
N TRP A 22 -26.26 31.53 -37.39
CA TRP A 22 -25.03 31.88 -36.67
C TRP A 22 -25.20 31.73 -35.16
N TRP A 23 -26.33 32.19 -34.62
CA TRP A 23 -26.64 32.07 -33.19
C TRP A 23 -26.80 30.61 -32.76
N TRP A 24 -27.46 29.79 -33.58
CA TRP A 24 -27.61 28.36 -33.32
C TRP A 24 -26.27 27.60 -33.37
N TYR A 25 -25.43 27.91 -34.37
CA TYR A 25 -24.09 27.34 -34.49
C TYR A 25 -23.19 27.72 -33.31
N GLN A 26 -23.31 28.96 -32.81
CA GLN A 26 -22.62 29.44 -31.62
C GLN A 26 -23.11 28.71 -30.35
N SER A 27 -24.42 28.52 -30.20
CA SER A 27 -25.00 27.84 -29.03
C SER A 27 -24.74 26.34 -28.99
N SER A 28 -24.50 25.68 -30.13
CA SER A 28 -24.14 24.25 -30.18
C SER A 28 -22.66 23.97 -29.90
N ARG A 29 -21.81 25.00 -29.68
CA ARG A 29 -20.45 24.81 -29.16
C ARG A 29 -20.52 24.47 -27.67
N GLN A 30 -20.79 23.20 -27.38
CA GLN A 30 -20.63 22.65 -26.04
C GLN A 30 -19.18 22.84 -25.63
N GLN A 31 -18.93 23.76 -24.70
CA GLN A 31 -17.60 23.90 -24.12
C GLN A 31 -17.37 22.69 -23.21
N PRO A 32 -16.30 21.91 -23.41
CA PRO A 32 -16.00 20.79 -22.53
C PRO A 32 -15.79 21.35 -21.12
N LEU A 33 -16.54 20.80 -20.16
CA LEU A 33 -16.42 21.18 -18.75
C LEU A 33 -15.10 20.64 -18.20
N THR A 34 -14.08 21.49 -18.17
CA THR A 34 -12.79 21.17 -17.55
C THR A 34 -12.93 21.36 -16.03
N LEU A 35 -13.03 20.25 -15.31
CA LEU A 35 -13.06 20.26 -13.85
C LEU A 35 -11.63 20.08 -13.32
N TYR A 36 -11.18 21.04 -12.51
CA TYR A 36 -9.92 20.96 -11.79
C TYR A 36 -10.20 20.43 -10.38
N GLY A 37 -9.46 19.40 -9.97
CA GLY A 37 -9.54 18.80 -8.65
C GLY A 37 -8.17 18.33 -8.19
N ASN A 38 -8.03 18.04 -6.90
CA ASN A 38 -6.80 17.50 -6.32
C ASN A 38 -6.91 15.98 -6.26
N VAL A 39 -5.82 15.29 -6.60
CA VAL A 39 -5.70 13.84 -6.44
C VAL A 39 -4.84 13.59 -5.20
N ASP A 40 -5.45 13.10 -4.13
CA ASP A 40 -4.73 12.73 -2.93
C ASP A 40 -4.10 11.34 -3.11
N ILE A 41 -2.78 11.31 -3.22
CA ILE A 41 -1.98 10.08 -3.28
C ILE A 41 -1.38 9.84 -1.90
N ARG A 42 -1.59 8.64 -1.36
CA ARG A 42 -0.96 8.21 -0.11
C ARG A 42 0.35 7.49 -0.40
N THR A 43 1.47 8.15 -0.08
CA THR A 43 2.81 7.56 -0.22
C THR A 43 3.30 7.05 1.13
N VAL A 44 3.90 5.87 1.14
CA VAL A 44 4.55 5.30 2.32
C VAL A 44 5.96 4.85 1.94
N ASN A 45 6.95 5.27 2.75
CA ASN A 45 8.31 4.78 2.61
C ASN A 45 8.44 3.52 3.45
N MET A 46 8.73 2.39 2.81
CA MET A 46 8.90 1.10 3.48
C MET A 46 10.37 0.80 3.68
N SER A 47 10.71 0.29 4.86
CA SER A 47 12.04 -0.17 5.20
C SER A 47 11.96 -1.42 6.07
N PHE A 48 13.04 -2.19 6.10
CA PHE A 48 13.14 -3.30 7.04
C PHE A 48 13.27 -2.76 8.47
N ARG A 49 12.56 -3.39 9.41
CA ARG A 49 12.62 -3.04 10.85
C ARG A 49 13.96 -3.37 11.48
N VAL A 50 14.71 -4.27 10.86
CA VAL A 50 16.01 -4.76 11.32
C VAL A 50 17.01 -4.60 10.18
N GLY A 51 18.28 -4.33 10.52
CA GLY A 51 19.36 -4.31 9.55
C GLY A 51 19.76 -5.73 9.15
N GLY A 52 20.03 -5.96 7.87
CA GLY A 52 20.43 -7.27 7.36
C GLY A 52 20.78 -7.21 5.88
N ARG A 53 21.25 -8.34 5.33
CA ARG A 53 21.49 -8.48 3.89
C ARG A 53 20.18 -8.81 3.18
N LEU A 54 19.91 -8.15 2.06
CA LEU A 54 18.79 -8.51 1.19
C LEU A 54 19.05 -9.88 0.56
N ALA A 55 18.13 -10.82 0.74
CA ALA A 55 18.20 -12.14 0.11
C ALA A 55 17.45 -12.16 -1.22
N SER A 56 16.28 -11.52 -1.27
CA SER A 56 15.46 -11.45 -2.48
C SER A 56 14.55 -10.21 -2.49
N LEU A 57 14.22 -9.76 -3.69
CA LEU A 57 13.17 -8.78 -3.96
C LEU A 57 12.24 -9.39 -5.02
N THR A 58 10.94 -9.36 -4.78
CA THR A 58 9.93 -10.06 -5.59
C THR A 58 9.04 -9.10 -6.37
N VAL A 59 9.33 -7.80 -6.31
CA VAL A 59 8.54 -6.74 -6.96
C VAL A 59 9.46 -5.73 -7.61
N ASP A 60 9.02 -5.20 -8.74
CA ASP A 60 9.70 -4.14 -9.47
C ASP A 60 8.96 -2.79 -9.34
N GLU A 61 9.62 -1.72 -9.78
CA GLU A 61 9.04 -0.39 -9.76
C GLU A 61 7.81 -0.32 -10.69
N GLY A 62 6.69 0.18 -10.14
CA GLY A 62 5.42 0.30 -10.87
C GLY A 62 4.49 -0.91 -10.74
N ASP A 63 4.91 -1.98 -10.07
CA ASP A 63 4.06 -3.14 -9.83
C ASP A 63 2.89 -2.84 -8.90
N SER A 64 1.73 -3.41 -9.23
CA SER A 64 0.55 -3.36 -8.36
C SER A 64 0.64 -4.42 -7.28
N ILE A 65 0.68 -4.00 -6.02
CA ILE A 65 0.80 -4.89 -4.85
C ILE A 65 -0.47 -4.88 -3.98
N ARG A 66 -0.65 -5.93 -3.18
CA ARG A 66 -1.74 -6.01 -2.19
C ARG A 66 -1.21 -5.87 -0.77
N ALA A 67 -2.06 -5.40 0.14
CA ALA A 67 -1.70 -5.34 1.56
C ALA A 67 -1.35 -6.73 2.11
N GLY A 68 -0.24 -6.84 2.83
CA GLY A 68 0.27 -8.10 3.38
C GLY A 68 1.09 -8.94 2.40
N GLN A 69 1.26 -8.49 1.15
CA GLN A 69 2.15 -9.15 0.19
C GLN A 69 3.61 -8.98 0.61
N THR A 70 4.37 -10.08 0.60
CA THR A 70 5.82 -10.05 0.77
C THR A 70 6.45 -9.38 -0.45
N LEU A 71 7.18 -8.30 -0.23
CA LEU A 71 7.85 -7.54 -1.29
C LEU A 71 9.31 -7.96 -1.46
N GLY A 72 9.95 -8.40 -0.38
CA GLY A 72 11.31 -8.89 -0.37
C GLY A 72 11.67 -9.46 0.99
N GLU A 73 12.76 -10.21 1.04
CA GLU A 73 13.20 -10.93 2.23
C GLU A 73 14.66 -10.62 2.57
N LEU A 74 14.94 -10.52 3.86
CA LEU A 74 16.31 -10.48 4.38
C LEU A 74 16.84 -11.90 4.58
N ASP A 75 18.17 -12.03 4.55
CA ASP A 75 18.87 -13.26 4.91
C ASP A 75 18.53 -13.67 6.34
N ARG A 76 17.92 -14.86 6.47
CA ARG A 76 17.41 -15.40 7.73
C ARG A 76 18.48 -16.15 8.52
N ALA A 77 19.58 -16.57 7.90
CA ALA A 77 20.56 -17.46 8.52
C ALA A 77 21.12 -16.92 9.86
N PRO A 78 21.49 -15.63 9.98
CA PRO A 78 21.98 -15.10 11.27
C PRO A 78 20.91 -15.16 12.37
N TYR A 79 19.65 -14.92 12.02
CA TYR A 79 18.54 -14.91 12.96
C TYR A 79 18.12 -16.32 13.39
N GLU A 80 18.11 -17.27 12.45
CA GLU A 80 17.84 -18.68 12.74
C GLU A 80 18.92 -19.27 13.65
N ASN A 81 20.20 -18.98 13.38
CA ASN A 81 21.30 -19.41 14.25
C ASN A 81 21.19 -18.82 15.65
N ALA A 82 20.89 -17.52 15.77
CA ALA A 82 20.68 -16.88 17.07
C ALA A 82 19.48 -17.46 17.83
N LEU A 83 18.40 -17.78 17.12
CA LEU A 83 17.22 -18.44 17.70
C LEU A 83 17.56 -19.84 18.23
N LEU A 84 18.27 -20.65 17.44
CA LEU A 84 18.70 -21.99 17.85
C LEU A 84 19.60 -21.93 19.09
N GLN A 85 20.55 -20.99 19.13
CA GLN A 85 21.42 -20.79 20.28
C GLN A 85 20.63 -20.38 21.54
N ALA A 86 19.66 -19.46 21.39
CA ALA A 86 18.80 -19.06 22.49
C ALA A 86 17.94 -20.23 23.02
N GLN A 87 17.40 -21.06 22.12
CA GLN A 87 16.63 -22.24 22.49
C GLN A 87 17.49 -23.27 23.24
N ALA A 88 18.73 -23.50 22.80
CA ALA A 88 19.67 -24.40 23.49
C ALA A 88 20.04 -23.90 24.90
N ASN A 89 20.16 -22.59 25.07
CA ASN A 89 20.40 -22.00 26.39
C ASN A 89 19.19 -22.19 27.32
N VAL A 90 17.97 -22.00 26.80
CA VAL A 90 16.73 -22.25 27.56
C VAL A 90 16.60 -23.71 27.94
N SER A 91 16.87 -24.65 27.04
CA SER A 91 16.78 -26.09 27.34
C SER A 91 17.80 -26.52 28.40
N THR A 92 19.02 -25.99 28.33
CA THR A 92 20.06 -26.24 29.35
C THR A 92 19.65 -25.70 30.71
N ALA A 93 19.16 -24.44 30.77
CA ALA A 93 18.69 -23.84 32.00
C ALA A 93 17.49 -24.61 32.58
N ARG A 94 16.58 -25.10 31.73
CA ARG A 94 15.45 -25.93 32.14
C ARG A 94 15.91 -27.25 32.74
N ALA A 95 16.84 -27.94 32.09
CA ALA A 95 17.39 -29.18 32.61
C ALA A 95 18.09 -28.98 33.97
N GLN A 96 18.83 -27.89 34.14
CA GLN A 96 19.44 -27.54 35.43
C GLN A 96 18.38 -27.25 36.50
N TYR A 97 17.33 -26.49 36.16
CA TYR A 97 16.21 -26.25 37.06
C TYR A 97 15.52 -27.55 37.47
N ASP A 98 15.23 -28.43 36.51
CA ASP A 98 14.58 -29.72 36.78
C ASP A 98 15.48 -30.63 37.63
N LEU A 99 16.81 -30.60 37.43
CA LEU A 99 17.78 -31.30 38.29
C LEU A 99 17.81 -30.74 39.71
N MET A 100 17.75 -29.41 39.88
CA MET A 100 17.66 -28.77 41.19
C MET A 100 16.32 -29.09 41.89
N MET A 101 15.22 -29.10 41.15
CA MET A 101 13.89 -29.46 41.67
C MET A 101 13.78 -30.96 41.99
N ALA A 102 14.41 -31.82 41.19
CA ALA A 102 14.54 -33.26 41.46
C ALA A 102 15.56 -33.55 42.59
N GLY A 103 16.36 -32.55 42.99
CA GLY A 103 17.36 -32.59 44.03
C GLY A 103 16.85 -32.14 45.41
N TYR A 104 16.05 -33.00 46.04
CA TYR A 104 16.12 -33.39 47.46
C TYR A 104 15.55 -34.82 47.48
N ARG A 105 16.34 -35.80 47.01
CA ARG A 105 15.92 -37.20 47.12
C ARG A 105 15.81 -37.52 48.60
N ALA A 106 14.69 -38.15 49.00
CA ALA A 106 14.47 -38.60 50.38
C ALA A 106 15.63 -39.47 50.93
N GLU A 107 16.44 -40.04 50.04
CA GLU A 107 17.63 -40.82 50.33
C GLU A 107 18.77 -40.01 51.00
N GLU A 108 18.93 -38.72 50.72
CA GLU A 108 19.92 -37.87 51.42
C GLU A 108 19.46 -37.45 52.82
N ILE A 109 18.14 -37.44 53.07
CA ILE A 109 17.56 -37.14 54.40
C ILE A 109 17.63 -38.36 55.32
N ALA A 110 17.84 -39.56 54.77
CA ALA A 110 17.85 -40.81 55.51
C ALA A 110 19.24 -41.24 56.01
N GLN A 111 20.33 -40.56 55.65
CA GLN A 111 21.67 -40.94 56.12
C GLN A 111 21.98 -40.24 57.46
N PRO A 112 21.83 -40.92 58.61
CA PRO A 112 22.14 -40.31 59.89
C PRO A 112 23.67 -40.26 59.96
N ARG A 113 24.19 -39.05 60.18
CA ARG A 113 25.59 -38.76 60.45
C ARG A 113 26.05 -39.62 61.63
N ARG A 114 26.59 -40.82 61.37
CA ARG A 114 27.20 -41.66 62.39
C ARG A 114 28.50 -41.00 62.83
N ARG A 115 28.51 -40.53 64.08
CA ARG A 115 29.71 -40.27 64.87
C ARG A 115 30.35 -41.57 65.31
#